data_AF-A0A529NGG9-F1
#
_entry.id   AF-A0A529NGG9-F1
#
_cell.length_a   1.000
_cell.length_b   1.000
_cell.length_c   1.000
_cell.angle_alpha   90.00
_cell.angle_beta   90.00
_cell.angle_gamma   90.00
#
_symmetry.space_group_name_H-M   'P 1'
#
loop_
_entity.id
_entity.type
_entity.pdbx_description
1 polymer ?
#
loop_
_entity_poly.entity_id
_entity_poly.type
_entity_poly.pdbx_seq_one_letter_code
_entity_poly.pdbx_strand_id
1 'polypeptide(L)'
;IYHPRLDSACTRDMELIVTGPGGYFSEEKRDAAHEVSTVDAGVPAYRLTNTATDGAYRIGKRIITDPKRPVLLQEITFSALKGSASDYRVYSLLAPHLVNAGMGNTAWVGEHRGRPVLFASGRGTCLALASSLPWGACSAGYVGFSDGWQQLQQGGVLDPVCRRAEDGNVA
;
A
#
# COMPACT_ATOMS: atom_id res chain seq x y z
N ILE A 1 -10.74 0.38 5.23
CA ILE A 1 -10.95 -0.98 5.78
C ILE A 1 -11.52 -0.84 7.19
N TYR A 2 -12.52 -1.64 7.56
CA TYR A 2 -13.16 -1.60 8.88
C TYR A 2 -12.83 -2.86 9.71
N HIS A 3 -12.45 -2.69 10.97
CA HIS A 3 -12.14 -3.78 11.91
C HIS A 3 -12.12 -3.28 13.37
N PRO A 4 -12.59 -4.06 14.37
CA PRO A 4 -13.38 -5.30 14.26
C PRO A 4 -14.86 -5.08 13.99
N ARG A 5 -15.31 -3.82 14.02
CA ARG A 5 -16.70 -3.45 13.81
C ARG A 5 -16.85 -2.55 12.59
N LEU A 6 -18.05 -2.51 12.02
CA LEU A 6 -18.38 -1.73 10.83
C LEU A 6 -18.29 -0.21 11.04
N ASP A 7 -18.29 0.25 12.29
CA ASP A 7 -18.13 1.65 12.69
C ASP A 7 -16.67 2.04 12.98
N SER A 8 -15.72 1.10 12.83
CA SER A 8 -14.32 1.25 13.22
C SER A 8 -13.42 1.22 11.99
N ALA A 9 -13.25 2.35 11.30
CA ALA A 9 -12.33 2.45 10.18
C ALA A 9 -10.88 2.34 10.68
N CYS A 10 -10.02 1.61 9.96
CA CYS A 10 -8.63 1.32 10.34
C CYS A 10 -7.59 1.82 9.34
N THR A 11 -8.01 2.23 8.14
CA THR A 11 -7.11 2.67 7.07
C THR A 11 -7.74 3.86 6.37
N ARG A 12 -6.93 4.87 6.01
CA ARG A 12 -7.36 5.93 5.09
C ARG A 12 -7.27 5.43 3.65
N ASP A 13 -6.08 5.03 3.24
CA ASP A 13 -5.79 4.47 1.92
C ASP A 13 -4.69 3.41 1.99
N MET A 14 -4.74 2.51 1.01
CA MET A 14 -3.62 1.67 0.60
C MET A 14 -3.55 1.75 -0.91
N GLU A 15 -2.40 2.16 -1.43
CA GLU A 15 -2.18 2.39 -2.86
C GLU A 15 -0.83 1.86 -3.30
N LEU A 16 -0.63 1.84 -4.61
CA LEU A 16 0.64 1.57 -5.25
C LEU A 16 1.23 2.86 -5.85
N ILE A 17 2.50 3.07 -5.58
CA ILE A 17 3.32 4.10 -6.23
C ILE A 17 4.27 3.40 -7.19
N VAL A 18 4.38 3.93 -8.40
CA VAL A 18 5.30 3.44 -9.43
C VAL A 18 6.40 4.48 -9.65
N THR A 19 7.66 4.05 -9.52
CA THR A 19 8.80 4.85 -9.96
C THR A 19 9.52 4.20 -11.13
N GLY A 20 10.30 4.97 -11.89
CA GLY A 20 10.95 4.47 -13.09
C GLY A 20 12.02 5.40 -13.67
N PRO A 21 12.40 5.21 -14.95
CA PRO A 21 13.49 5.95 -15.57
C PRO A 21 13.25 7.46 -15.60
N GLY A 22 14.33 8.25 -15.60
CA GLY A 22 14.25 9.70 -15.75
C GLY A 22 13.53 10.43 -14.61
N GLY A 23 13.47 9.83 -13.41
CA GLY A 23 12.76 10.40 -12.27
C GLY A 23 11.24 10.21 -12.34
N TYR A 24 10.77 9.23 -13.12
CA TYR A 24 9.35 8.90 -13.19
C TYR A 24 8.78 8.58 -11.80
N PHE A 25 7.64 9.20 -11.49
CA PHE A 25 6.87 9.00 -10.26
C PHE A 25 5.38 9.07 -10.62
N SER A 26 4.61 8.10 -10.16
CA SER A 26 3.18 8.01 -10.41
C SER A 26 2.47 7.38 -9.23
N GLU A 27 1.42 8.04 -8.74
CA GLU A 27 0.45 7.48 -7.79
C GLU A 27 -0.66 6.79 -8.57
N GLU A 28 -0.89 5.49 -8.31
CA GLU A 28 -1.96 4.79 -9.03
C GLU A 28 -3.31 5.49 -8.84
N LYS A 29 -3.59 6.08 -7.68
CA LYS A 29 -4.88 6.70 -7.36
C LYS A 29 -5.13 8.03 -8.07
N ARG A 30 -4.08 8.68 -8.58
CA ARG A 30 -4.15 10.02 -9.20
C ARG A 30 -3.84 9.99 -10.69
N ASP A 31 -2.87 9.17 -11.06
CA ASP A 31 -2.25 9.23 -12.38
C ASP A 31 -2.68 8.07 -13.29
N ALA A 32 -3.68 7.28 -12.88
CA ALA A 32 -4.23 6.17 -13.67
C ALA A 32 -5.73 6.33 -13.93
N ALA A 33 -6.17 5.80 -15.06
CA ALA A 33 -7.57 5.52 -15.31
C ALA A 33 -7.95 4.19 -14.65
N HIS A 34 -9.12 4.14 -14.01
CA HIS A 34 -9.57 3.02 -13.18
C HIS A 34 -10.80 2.33 -13.76
N GLU A 35 -10.69 1.02 -13.95
CA GLU A 35 -11.82 0.16 -14.25
C GLU A 35 -12.06 -0.80 -13.08
N VAL A 36 -13.31 -0.93 -12.64
CA VAL A 36 -13.69 -1.78 -11.50
C VAL A 36 -14.86 -2.67 -11.90
N SER A 37 -14.77 -3.95 -11.56
CA SER A 37 -15.82 -4.95 -11.76
C SER A 37 -15.86 -5.93 -10.60
N THR A 38 -16.97 -6.65 -10.43
CA THR A 38 -17.01 -7.82 -9.53
C THR A 38 -16.37 -9.02 -10.21
N VAL A 39 -15.81 -9.94 -9.42
CA VAL A 39 -15.23 -11.19 -9.95
C VAL A 39 -16.33 -12.10 -10.51
N ASP A 40 -17.50 -12.10 -9.87
CA ASP A 40 -18.72 -12.79 -10.31
C ASP A 40 -19.96 -12.07 -9.74
N ALA A 41 -21.15 -12.38 -10.25
CA ALA A 41 -22.40 -11.84 -9.74
C ALA A 41 -22.65 -12.28 -8.29
N GLY A 42 -22.95 -11.33 -7.40
CA GLY A 42 -23.25 -11.59 -5.99
C GLY A 42 -22.03 -11.96 -5.12
N VAL A 43 -20.82 -12.05 -5.68
CA VAL A 43 -19.60 -12.30 -4.92
C VAL A 43 -18.95 -10.96 -4.54
N PRO A 44 -18.71 -10.67 -3.25
CA PRO A 44 -18.08 -9.43 -2.79
C PRO A 44 -16.55 -9.48 -2.97
N ALA A 45 -16.11 -9.81 -4.19
CA ALA A 45 -14.73 -9.79 -4.63
C ALA A 45 -14.62 -8.92 -5.88
N TYR A 46 -13.56 -8.11 -5.95
CA TYR A 46 -13.44 -7.07 -6.97
C TYR A 46 -12.21 -7.28 -7.83
N ARG A 47 -12.33 -6.97 -9.12
CA ARG A 47 -11.23 -6.85 -10.07
C ARG A 47 -11.05 -5.38 -10.43
N LEU A 48 -9.82 -4.90 -10.36
CA LEU A 48 -9.45 -3.56 -10.77
C LEU A 48 -8.41 -3.63 -11.88
N THR A 49 -8.52 -2.73 -12.84
CA THR A 49 -7.48 -2.44 -13.83
C THR A 49 -7.18 -0.95 -13.77
N ASN A 50 -5.96 -0.61 -13.33
CA ASN A 50 -5.46 0.75 -13.27
C ASN A 50 -4.44 0.91 -14.41
N THR A 51 -4.77 1.71 -15.42
CA THR A 51 -3.84 2.00 -16.54
C THR A 51 -3.33 3.42 -16.39
N ALA A 52 -2.01 3.60 -16.30
CA ALA A 52 -1.40 4.92 -16.20
C ALA A 52 -1.86 5.82 -17.35
N THR A 53 -2.24 7.06 -17.05
CA THR A 53 -2.82 8.01 -18.02
C THR A 53 -1.83 8.38 -19.14
N ASP A 54 -0.53 8.30 -18.85
CA ASP A 54 0.55 8.46 -19.81
C ASP A 54 0.87 7.18 -20.62
N GLY A 55 0.15 6.09 -20.35
CA GLY A 55 0.33 4.77 -20.97
C GLY A 55 1.63 4.06 -20.59
N ALA A 56 2.29 4.41 -19.48
CA ALA A 56 3.55 3.80 -19.07
C ALA A 56 3.38 2.37 -18.53
N TYR A 57 2.33 2.12 -17.76
CA TYR A 57 2.10 0.85 -17.09
C TYR A 57 0.61 0.50 -16.95
N ARG A 58 0.36 -0.76 -16.55
CA ARG A 58 -0.94 -1.25 -16.08
C ARG A 58 -0.77 -2.07 -14.81
N ILE A 59 -1.65 -1.85 -13.85
CA ILE A 59 -1.78 -2.62 -12.62
C ILE A 59 -3.13 -3.34 -12.64
N GLY A 60 -3.10 -4.66 -12.54
CA GLY A 60 -4.29 -5.48 -12.28
C GLY A 60 -4.38 -5.83 -10.80
N LYS A 61 -5.58 -5.77 -10.21
CA LYS A 61 -5.83 -6.23 -8.84
C LYS A 61 -7.02 -7.16 -8.76
N ARG A 62 -6.94 -8.16 -7.87
CA ARG A 62 -8.10 -8.90 -7.35
C ARG A 62 -8.13 -8.74 -5.84
N ILE A 63 -9.25 -8.29 -5.30
CA ILE A 63 -9.42 -7.98 -3.88
C ILE A 63 -10.51 -8.84 -3.28
N ILE A 64 -10.21 -9.53 -2.18
CA ILE A 64 -11.12 -10.41 -1.44
C ILE A 64 -10.75 -10.42 0.05
N THR A 65 -11.65 -10.83 0.93
CA THR A 65 -11.36 -11.09 2.35
C THR A 65 -11.33 -12.59 2.67
N ASP A 66 -10.50 -13.00 3.65
CA ASP A 66 -10.54 -14.37 4.18
C ASP A 66 -11.82 -14.55 5.03
N PRO A 67 -12.71 -15.52 4.72
CA PRO A 67 -13.93 -15.72 5.49
C PRO A 67 -13.69 -16.24 6.92
N LYS A 68 -12.48 -16.74 7.22
CA LYS A 68 -12.13 -17.33 8.53
C LYS A 68 -11.24 -16.41 9.38
N ARG A 69 -10.70 -15.33 8.81
CA ARG A 69 -9.70 -14.47 9.48
C ARG A 69 -9.89 -13.01 9.11
N PRO A 70 -9.54 -12.05 9.99
CA PRO A 70 -9.60 -10.62 9.68
C PRO A 70 -8.46 -10.21 8.72
N VAL A 71 -8.54 -10.66 7.47
CA VAL A 71 -7.52 -10.45 6.44
C VAL A 71 -8.19 -9.99 5.16
N LEU A 72 -7.67 -8.91 4.59
CA LEU A 72 -7.93 -8.49 3.22
C LEU A 72 -6.73 -8.91 2.35
N LEU A 73 -7.02 -9.60 1.25
CA LEU A 73 -6.05 -10.06 0.29
C LEU A 73 -6.15 -9.20 -0.98
N GLN A 74 -5.01 -8.75 -1.48
CA GLN A 74 -4.88 -8.18 -2.82
C GLN A 74 -3.90 -9.04 -3.61
N GLU A 75 -4.37 -9.67 -4.68
CA GLU A 75 -3.49 -10.21 -5.69
C GLU A 75 -3.23 -9.13 -6.73
N ILE A 76 -1.96 -8.82 -6.98
CA ILE A 76 -1.54 -7.68 -7.78
C ILE A 76 -0.66 -8.19 -8.94
N THR A 77 -0.93 -7.69 -10.14
CA THR A 77 -0.08 -7.90 -11.33
C THR A 77 0.35 -6.54 -11.88
N PHE A 78 1.64 -6.36 -12.11
CA PHE A 78 2.18 -5.18 -12.78
C PHE A 78 2.59 -5.53 -14.21
N SER A 79 2.35 -4.63 -15.16
CA SER A 79 2.77 -4.77 -16.55
C SER A 79 3.29 -3.43 -17.07
N ALA A 80 4.55 -3.41 -17.52
CA ALA A 80 5.09 -2.28 -18.25
C ALA A 80 4.46 -2.25 -19.66
N LEU A 81 3.93 -1.10 -20.06
CA LEU A 81 3.41 -0.85 -21.40
C LEU A 81 4.42 -0.10 -22.27
N LYS A 82 5.38 0.57 -21.66
CA LYS A 82 6.57 1.17 -22.27
C LYS A 82 7.82 0.58 -21.61
N GLY A 83 8.87 0.33 -22.39
CA GLY A 83 10.10 -0.28 -21.88
C GLY A 83 9.88 -1.70 -21.34
N SER A 84 10.64 -2.07 -20.32
CA SER A 84 10.62 -3.37 -19.66
C SER A 84 10.13 -3.26 -18.22
N ALA A 85 9.58 -4.34 -17.65
CA ALA A 85 9.16 -4.35 -16.25
C ALA A 85 10.31 -4.04 -15.28
N SER A 86 11.55 -4.42 -15.63
CA SER A 86 12.76 -4.14 -14.86
C SER A 86 13.16 -2.66 -14.82
N ASP A 87 12.55 -1.81 -15.64
CA ASP A 87 12.77 -0.36 -15.61
C ASP A 87 12.00 0.32 -14.47
N TYR A 88 10.97 -0.34 -13.93
CA TYR A 88 10.07 0.22 -12.94
C TYR A 88 10.29 -0.37 -11.55
N ARG A 89 9.84 0.34 -10.51
CA ARG A 89 9.70 -0.17 -9.14
C ARG A 89 8.28 0.13 -8.68
N VAL A 90 7.68 -0.84 -7.99
CA VAL A 90 6.31 -0.73 -7.48
C VAL A 90 6.38 -0.79 -5.96
N TYR A 91 5.86 0.23 -5.30
CA TYR A 91 5.83 0.38 -3.86
C TYR A 91 4.40 0.32 -3.36
N SER A 92 4.16 -0.35 -2.24
CA SER A 92 2.89 -0.26 -1.51
C SER A 92 3.00 0.86 -0.48
N LEU A 93 2.08 1.81 -0.51
CA LEU A 93 1.92 2.84 0.51
C LEU A 93 0.64 2.56 1.29
N LEU A 94 0.72 2.54 2.63
CA LEU A 94 -0.42 2.29 3.50
C LEU A 94 -0.48 3.35 4.59
N ALA A 95 -1.59 4.09 4.66
CA ALA A 95 -1.84 5.03 5.73
C ALA A 95 -2.80 4.43 6.78
N PRO A 96 -2.28 3.84 7.89
CA PRO A 96 -3.11 3.35 8.98
C PRO A 96 -3.81 4.52 9.69
N HIS A 97 -5.13 4.42 9.81
CA HIS A 97 -5.96 5.33 10.58
C HIS A 97 -6.75 4.48 11.59
N LEU A 98 -6.06 3.90 12.57
CA LEU A 98 -6.64 2.84 13.42
C LEU A 98 -7.72 3.41 14.34
N VAL A 99 -8.94 2.85 14.20
CA VAL A 99 -10.13 3.20 14.99
C VAL A 99 -10.52 4.68 14.79
N ASN A 100 -10.84 5.02 13.54
CA ASN A 100 -11.33 6.33 13.09
C ASN A 100 -10.37 7.51 13.34
N ALA A 101 -9.08 7.24 13.57
CA ALA A 101 -8.10 8.26 13.95
C ALA A 101 -6.84 8.19 13.09
N GLY A 102 -6.53 9.29 12.38
CA GLY A 102 -5.25 9.43 11.67
C GLY A 102 -4.07 9.65 12.61
N MET A 103 -4.26 10.39 13.71
CA MET A 103 -3.25 10.60 14.75
C MET A 103 -3.27 9.52 15.84
N GLY A 104 -2.14 9.33 16.49
CA GLY A 104 -1.97 8.40 17.61
C GLY A 104 -1.68 6.97 17.18
N ASN A 105 -1.10 6.81 15.98
CA ASN A 105 -0.68 5.53 15.43
C ASN A 105 0.84 5.42 15.51
N THR A 106 1.32 4.23 15.85
CA THR A 106 2.74 3.88 15.76
C THR A 106 2.91 2.86 14.64
N ALA A 107 3.73 3.17 13.64
CA ALA A 107 4.09 2.27 12.55
C ALA A 107 5.56 1.87 12.63
N TRP A 108 5.86 0.63 12.25
CA TRP A 108 7.24 0.15 12.21
C TRP A 108 7.41 -0.99 11.21
N VAL A 109 8.63 -1.13 10.71
CA VAL A 109 9.04 -2.32 9.96
C VAL A 109 9.57 -3.35 10.94
N GLY A 110 8.87 -4.47 11.08
CA GLY A 110 9.25 -5.61 11.92
C GLY A 110 9.54 -6.86 11.09
N GLU A 111 9.54 -8.01 11.75
CA GLU A 111 9.76 -9.31 11.12
C GLU A 111 8.75 -10.34 11.63
N HIS A 112 8.32 -11.25 10.76
CA HIS A 112 7.58 -12.45 11.12
C HIS A 112 8.14 -13.65 10.34
N ARG A 113 8.64 -14.67 11.06
CA ARG A 113 9.21 -15.91 10.47
C ARG A 113 10.29 -15.62 9.41
N GLY A 114 11.26 -14.75 9.72
CA GLY A 114 12.35 -14.43 8.80
C GLY A 114 11.98 -13.50 7.65
N ARG A 115 10.76 -12.92 7.64
CA ARG A 115 10.28 -12.04 6.57
C ARG A 115 9.89 -10.67 7.11
N PRO A 116 10.29 -9.57 6.44
CA PRO A 116 9.85 -8.23 6.83
C PRO A 116 8.33 -8.08 6.71
N VAL A 117 7.73 -7.41 7.70
CA VAL A 117 6.31 -7.08 7.74
C VAL A 117 6.18 -5.63 8.21
N LEU A 118 5.33 -4.85 7.55
CA LEU A 118 5.02 -3.49 7.99
C LEU A 118 3.86 -3.55 8.97
N PHE A 119 4.06 -3.02 10.17
CA PHE A 119 3.08 -3.06 11.24
C PHE A 119 2.61 -1.65 11.58
N ALA A 120 1.39 -1.56 12.08
CA ALA A 120 0.89 -0.38 12.78
C ALA A 120 0.07 -0.79 14.00
N SER A 121 0.12 0.02 15.05
CA SER A 121 -0.71 -0.16 16.25
C SER A 121 -1.23 1.19 16.75
N GLY A 122 -2.46 1.20 17.24
CA GLY A 122 -3.12 2.39 17.73
C GLY A 122 -4.45 2.00 18.36
N ARG A 123 -4.79 2.61 19.49
CA ARG A 123 -6.11 2.47 20.14
C ARG A 123 -6.55 1.02 20.38
N GLY A 124 -5.62 0.17 20.80
CA GLY A 124 -5.88 -1.25 21.09
C GLY A 124 -6.08 -2.13 19.86
N THR A 125 -5.86 -1.61 18.66
CA THR A 125 -5.90 -2.36 17.39
C THR A 125 -4.52 -2.40 16.76
N CYS A 126 -4.24 -3.48 16.03
CA CYS A 126 -3.03 -3.63 15.24
C CYS A 126 -3.38 -3.98 13.80
N LEU A 127 -2.49 -3.61 12.88
CA LEU A 127 -2.53 -3.96 11.48
C LEU A 127 -1.16 -4.50 11.07
N ALA A 128 -1.15 -5.47 10.16
CA ALA A 128 0.06 -5.96 9.51
C ALA A 128 -0.14 -6.01 8.00
N LEU A 129 0.83 -5.48 7.25
CA LEU A 129 0.94 -5.59 5.80
C LEU A 129 2.11 -6.51 5.46
N ALA A 130 1.77 -7.63 4.83
CA ALA A 130 2.71 -8.64 4.38
C ALA A 130 2.59 -8.85 2.87
N SER A 131 3.65 -9.36 2.26
CA SER A 131 3.70 -9.69 0.83
C SER A 131 4.05 -11.17 0.64
N SER A 132 3.46 -11.77 -0.39
CA SER A 132 3.82 -13.13 -0.85
C SER A 132 5.18 -13.16 -1.56
N LEU A 133 5.62 -12.01 -2.09
CA LEU A 133 6.95 -11.80 -2.66
C LEU A 133 7.85 -11.03 -1.69
N PRO A 134 9.18 -11.21 -1.73
CA PRO A 134 10.09 -10.44 -0.88
C PRO A 134 9.94 -8.93 -1.10
N TRP A 135 9.97 -8.17 0.00
CA TRP A 135 10.10 -6.72 -0.08
C TRP A 135 11.49 -6.33 -0.57
N GLY A 136 11.57 -5.38 -1.50
CA GLY A 136 12.85 -4.79 -1.91
C GLY A 136 13.37 -3.78 -0.89
N ALA A 137 12.52 -2.82 -0.51
CA ALA A 137 12.78 -1.83 0.52
C ALA A 137 11.50 -1.58 1.33
N CYS A 138 11.65 -1.19 2.60
CA CYS A 138 10.55 -0.83 3.48
C CYS A 138 10.94 0.38 4.32
N SER A 139 9.99 1.26 4.57
CA SER A 139 10.09 2.32 5.56
C SER A 139 8.77 2.48 6.33
N ALA A 140 8.82 3.21 7.44
CA ALA A 140 7.67 3.68 8.20
C ALA A 140 7.98 5.09 8.70
N GLY A 141 7.15 6.06 8.34
CA GLY A 141 7.43 7.48 8.56
C GLY A 141 6.20 8.31 8.92
N TYR A 142 6.41 9.61 9.11
CA TYR A 142 5.35 10.57 9.42
C TYR A 142 4.77 11.17 8.14
N VAL A 143 3.44 11.16 8.04
CA VAL A 143 2.71 11.69 6.88
C VAL A 143 3.04 13.17 6.67
N GLY A 144 3.43 13.52 5.45
CA GLY A 144 3.80 14.87 5.04
C GLY A 144 5.26 15.25 5.34
N PHE A 145 6.06 14.37 5.93
CA PHE A 145 7.44 14.67 6.29
C PHE A 145 8.42 13.56 5.91
N SER A 146 8.28 12.38 6.51
CA SER A 146 9.22 11.27 6.35
C SER A 146 8.56 9.97 5.86
N ASP A 147 7.29 10.01 5.50
CA ASP A 147 6.60 8.87 4.91
C ASP A 147 7.19 8.44 3.55
N GLY A 148 6.83 7.23 3.10
CA GLY A 148 7.31 6.69 1.84
C GLY A 148 6.92 7.50 0.60
N TRP A 149 5.78 8.21 0.60
CA TRP A 149 5.40 9.10 -0.50
C TRP A 149 6.41 10.23 -0.63
N GLN A 150 6.75 10.91 0.47
CA GLN A 150 7.72 12.03 0.46
C GLN A 150 9.09 11.56 -0.02
N GLN A 151 9.56 10.42 0.50
CA GLN A 151 10.86 9.86 0.13
C GLN A 151 10.91 9.51 -1.38
N LEU A 152 9.88 8.85 -1.90
CA LEU A 152 9.82 8.46 -3.31
C LEU A 152 9.64 9.65 -4.25
N GLN A 153 8.84 10.65 -3.88
CA GLN A 153 8.62 11.86 -4.67
C GLN A 153 9.91 12.69 -4.79
N GLN A 154 10.69 12.79 -3.71
CA GLN A 154 11.90 13.63 -3.68
C GLN A 154 13.14 12.91 -4.21
N GLY A 155 13.30 11.62 -3.90
CA GLY A 155 14.53 10.87 -4.16
C GLY A 155 14.35 9.56 -4.92
N GLY A 156 13.11 9.11 -5.17
CA GLY A 156 12.82 7.85 -5.87
C GLY A 156 13.18 6.58 -5.11
N VAL A 157 13.66 6.70 -3.86
CA VAL A 157 14.13 5.61 -3.01
C VAL A 157 13.63 5.78 -1.58
N LEU A 158 13.44 4.66 -0.88
CA LEU A 158 13.11 4.68 0.55
C LEU A 158 14.38 4.74 1.40
N ASP A 159 14.36 5.55 2.46
CA ASP A 159 15.45 5.62 3.45
C ASP A 159 15.37 4.40 4.39
N PRO A 160 16.39 3.52 4.41
CA PRO A 160 16.39 2.32 5.25
C PRO A 160 16.46 2.65 6.76
N VAL A 161 16.83 3.87 7.15
CA VAL A 161 16.86 4.32 8.55
C VAL A 161 15.44 4.59 9.07
N CYS A 162 14.50 4.98 8.20
CA CYS A 162 13.10 5.22 8.55
C CYS A 162 12.37 3.90 8.83
N ARG A 163 12.63 3.31 10.00
CA ARG A 163 12.09 1.99 10.39
C ARG A 163 10.89 2.08 11.31
N ARG A 164 10.61 3.25 11.88
CA ARG A 164 9.60 3.45 12.93
C ARG A 164 9.19 4.91 13.03
N ALA A 165 7.89 5.14 13.17
CA ALA A 165 7.29 6.43 13.51
C ALA A 165 6.26 6.19 14.60
N GLU A 166 6.34 6.93 15.71
CA GLU A 166 5.52 6.70 16.91
C GLU A 166 4.48 7.80 17.12
N ASP A 167 3.33 7.39 17.67
CA ASP A 167 2.26 8.26 18.19
C ASP A 167 1.87 9.42 17.25
N GLY A 168 1.78 9.14 15.95
CA GLY A 168 1.63 10.15 14.91
C GLY A 168 0.56 9.83 13.90
N ASN A 169 0.49 10.69 12.89
CA ASN A 169 -0.06 10.34 11.59
C ASN A 169 1.07 9.74 10.76
N VAL A 170 0.95 8.44 10.47
CA VAL A 170 2.04 7.62 9.94
C VAL A 170 1.64 6.92 8.65
N ALA A 171 2.63 6.56 7.83
CA ALA A 171 2.47 5.75 6.62
C ALA A 171 3.74 4.96 6.31
#